data_AF-A0A967CWG0-F1
#
_entry.id   AF-A0A967CWG0-F1
#
_cell.length_a   1.000
_cell.length_b   1.000
_cell.length_c   1.000
_cell.angle_alpha   90.00
_cell.angle_beta   90.00
_cell.angle_gamma   90.00
#
_symmetry.space_group_name_H-M   'P 1'
#
loop_
_entity.id
_entity.type
_entity.pdbx_description
1 polymer ?
#
loop_
_entity_poly.entity_id
_entity_poly.type
_entity_poly.pdbx_seq_one_letter_code
_entity_poly.pdbx_strand_id
1 'polypeptide(L)'
;MLAAALAATGLLAACNSQPADPNRPATARDFPHAYRPVSATKGNGFSTEAERDSLNEAQKVMDLAQIKPGSTVADIGAGEGYYTVRLGARVGPKGRVLAEDIDPHVIQRLGIRVERERLDNVSIQLGTPDDPRLPESSFDRIFLIHMYHEVSEPYAFLWRLRP
;
A
#
# COMPACT_ATOMS: atom_id res chain seq x y z
N MET A 1 -20.32 -13.75 55.45
CA MET A 1 -19.88 -14.44 54.22
C MET A 1 -20.35 -13.70 52.95
N LEU A 2 -19.98 -12.42 52.76
CA LEU A 2 -20.41 -11.66 51.57
C LEU A 2 -19.42 -10.55 51.15
N ALA A 3 -18.12 -10.71 51.42
CA ALA A 3 -17.10 -9.70 51.09
C ALA A 3 -16.02 -10.19 50.11
N ALA A 4 -15.93 -11.50 49.86
CA ALA A 4 -14.87 -12.07 49.01
C ALA A 4 -15.21 -12.09 47.51
N ALA A 5 -16.47 -11.87 47.12
CA ALA A 5 -16.91 -11.99 45.72
C ALA A 5 -16.67 -10.73 44.87
N LEU A 6 -16.52 -9.54 45.48
CA LEU A 6 -16.33 -8.27 44.76
C LEU A 6 -14.88 -7.97 44.38
N ALA A 7 -13.90 -8.61 45.03
CA ALA A 7 -12.49 -8.40 44.72
C ALA A 7 -12.02 -9.18 43.47
N ALA A 8 -12.71 -10.28 43.14
CA ALA A 8 -12.36 -11.12 41.99
C ALA A 8 -12.78 -10.52 40.64
N THR A 9 -13.75 -9.60 40.60
CA THR A 9 -14.23 -8.97 39.37
C THR A 9 -13.35 -7.80 38.90
N GLY A 10 -12.57 -7.17 39.78
CA GLY A 10 -11.69 -6.04 39.41
C GLY A 10 -10.42 -6.45 38.64
N LEU A 11 -9.98 -7.69 38.79
CA LEU A 11 -8.73 -8.19 38.18
C LEU A 11 -8.90 -8.70 36.74
N LEU A 12 -10.14 -8.90 36.27
CA LEU A 12 -10.43 -9.37 34.91
C LEU A 12 -10.52 -8.26 33.86
N ALA A 13 -10.56 -6.98 34.28
CA ALA A 13 -10.61 -5.83 33.36
C ALA A 13 -9.22 -5.34 32.92
N ALA A 14 -8.13 -5.91 33.45
CA ALA A 14 -6.75 -5.53 33.12
C ALA A 14 -6.21 -6.21 31.85
N CYS A 15 -7.03 -7.00 31.16
CA CYS A 15 -6.62 -7.62 29.90
C CYS A 15 -6.68 -6.58 28.75
N ASN A 16 -5.48 -6.10 28.39
CA ASN A 16 -5.07 -5.84 27.02
C ASN A 16 -5.22 -4.43 26.41
N SER A 17 -5.37 -3.38 27.21
CA SER A 17 -5.17 -2.01 26.68
C SER A 17 -3.67 -1.68 26.61
N GLN A 18 -3.06 -1.89 25.43
CA GLN A 18 -1.79 -1.23 25.14
C GLN A 18 -1.97 0.28 25.32
N PRO A 19 -1.02 0.99 25.96
CA PRO A 19 -1.06 2.44 26.03
C PRO A 19 -1.21 2.99 24.61
N ALA A 20 -2.18 3.87 24.39
CA ALA A 20 -2.37 4.48 23.08
C ALA A 20 -1.08 5.23 22.71
N ASP A 21 -0.38 4.75 21.68
CA ASP A 21 0.77 5.46 21.13
C ASP A 21 0.26 6.66 20.31
N PRO A 22 0.47 7.90 20.78
CA PRO A 22 -0.04 9.08 20.11
C PRO A 22 0.57 9.28 18.72
N ASN A 23 1.72 8.66 18.43
CA ASN A 23 2.41 8.77 17.14
C ASN A 23 1.80 7.87 16.05
N ARG A 24 0.92 6.94 16.43
CA ARG A 24 0.22 6.05 15.48
C ARG A 24 -1.11 6.66 15.04
N PRO A 25 -1.53 6.48 13.77
CA PRO A 25 -2.88 6.83 13.32
C PRO A 25 -3.93 6.20 14.24
N ALA A 26 -4.99 6.94 14.57
CA ALA A 26 -6.04 6.46 15.47
C ALA A 26 -6.65 5.14 14.97
N THR A 27 -6.86 5.06 13.65
CA THR A 27 -7.39 3.91 12.91
C THR A 27 -6.45 2.70 12.85
N ALA A 28 -5.18 2.84 13.22
CA ALA A 28 -4.23 1.74 13.31
C ALA A 28 -4.18 1.11 14.72
N ARG A 29 -4.69 1.80 15.74
CA ARG A 29 -4.60 1.38 17.14
C ARG A 29 -5.50 0.17 17.47
N ASP A 30 -6.49 -0.11 16.63
CA ASP A 30 -7.30 -1.34 16.68
C ASP A 30 -6.49 -2.59 16.29
N PHE A 31 -5.30 -2.40 15.73
CA PHE A 31 -4.39 -3.46 15.31
C PHE A 31 -3.16 -3.55 16.23
N PRO A 32 -2.57 -4.75 16.39
CA PRO A 32 -1.35 -4.94 17.16
C PRO A 32 -0.22 -4.03 16.69
N HIS A 33 0.72 -3.72 17.59
CA HIS A 33 1.92 -2.99 17.19
C HIS A 33 2.90 -3.91 16.44
N ALA A 34 3.45 -3.44 15.32
CA ALA A 34 4.51 -4.16 14.61
C ALA A 34 5.87 -3.85 15.24
N TYR A 35 6.54 -4.85 15.81
CA TYR A 35 7.87 -4.70 16.39
C TYR A 35 8.95 -5.03 15.35
N ARG A 36 9.16 -4.11 14.41
CA ARG A 36 10.19 -4.25 13.36
C ARG A 36 10.80 -2.90 12.99
N PRO A 37 12.04 -2.87 12.47
CA PRO A 37 12.55 -1.70 11.77
C PRO A 37 11.69 -1.38 10.53
N VAL A 38 11.53 -0.08 10.27
CA VAL A 38 10.86 0.46 9.08
C VAL A 38 11.86 1.35 8.35
N SER A 39 12.04 1.12 7.07
CA SER A 39 12.90 1.99 6.27
C SER A 39 12.25 3.34 6.09
N ALA A 40 13.04 4.41 6.08
CA ALA A 40 12.54 5.71 5.67
C ALA A 40 12.12 5.65 4.20
N THR A 41 10.98 6.24 3.86
CA THR A 41 10.52 6.45 2.48
C THR A 41 11.57 7.30 1.76
N LYS A 42 12.34 6.68 0.87
CA LYS A 42 13.37 7.38 0.08
C LYS A 42 12.96 7.46 -1.38
N GLY A 43 13.43 8.50 -2.06
CA GLY A 43 13.25 8.62 -3.51
C GLY A 43 13.77 7.39 -4.25
N ASN A 44 13.03 6.98 -5.27
CA ASN A 44 13.23 5.84 -6.16
C ASN A 44 14.43 5.98 -7.13
N GLY A 45 15.38 6.87 -6.84
CA GLY A 45 16.54 7.21 -7.69
C GLY A 45 17.72 6.22 -7.61
N PHE A 46 17.51 4.99 -7.13
CA PHE A 46 18.60 4.01 -6.99
C PHE A 46 19.04 3.40 -8.33
N SER A 47 18.22 3.48 -9.39
CA SER A 47 18.51 2.96 -10.72
C SER A 47 17.66 3.65 -11.78
N THR A 48 18.11 3.64 -13.04
CA THR A 48 17.36 4.15 -14.19
C THR A 48 16.30 3.15 -14.67
N GLU A 49 15.28 3.62 -15.39
CA GLU A 49 14.29 2.71 -15.98
C GLU A 49 14.91 1.72 -16.97
N ALA A 50 15.91 2.16 -17.75
CA ALA A 50 16.59 1.32 -18.73
C ALA A 50 17.36 0.16 -18.08
N GLU A 51 18.04 0.43 -16.96
CA GLU A 51 18.70 -0.60 -16.16
C GLU A 51 17.67 -1.58 -15.59
N ARG A 52 16.57 -1.09 -15.01
CA ARG A 52 15.51 -1.95 -14.48
C ARG A 52 14.86 -2.81 -15.57
N ASP A 53 14.64 -2.25 -16.75
CA ASP A 53 14.10 -2.98 -17.90
C ASP A 53 15.05 -4.06 -18.41
N SER A 54 16.36 -3.82 -18.36
CA SER A 54 17.37 -4.82 -18.76
C SER A 54 17.31 -6.11 -17.93
N LEU A 55 16.78 -6.03 -16.70
CA LEU A 55 16.56 -7.18 -15.82
C LEU A 55 15.28 -7.96 -16.15
N ASN A 56 14.41 -7.41 -17.01
CA ASN A 56 13.11 -7.97 -17.39
C ASN A 56 12.20 -8.34 -16.19
N GLU A 57 12.41 -7.67 -15.05
CA GLU A 57 11.69 -7.98 -13.80
C GLU A 57 10.19 -7.70 -13.94
N ALA A 58 9.84 -6.50 -14.42
CA ALA A 58 8.44 -6.09 -14.52
C ALA A 58 7.59 -7.04 -15.36
N GLN A 59 8.13 -7.47 -16.52
CA GLN A 59 7.45 -8.45 -17.37
C GLN A 59 7.26 -9.78 -16.64
N LYS A 60 8.32 -10.31 -16.02
CA LYS A 60 8.27 -11.57 -15.28
C LYS A 60 7.28 -11.52 -14.12
N VAL A 61 7.25 -10.44 -13.36
CA VAL A 61 6.32 -10.26 -12.24
C VAL A 61 4.87 -10.18 -12.75
N MET A 62 4.60 -9.40 -13.81
CA MET A 62 3.26 -9.30 -14.40
C MET A 62 2.78 -10.64 -14.98
N ASP A 63 3.68 -11.45 -15.55
CA ASP A 63 3.34 -12.77 -16.07
C ASP A 63 3.02 -13.76 -14.94
N LEU A 64 3.82 -13.78 -13.86
CA LEU A 64 3.56 -14.59 -12.67
C LEU A 64 2.27 -14.17 -11.96
N ALA A 65 1.99 -12.87 -11.89
CA ALA A 65 0.74 -12.35 -11.36
C ALA A 65 -0.45 -12.58 -12.30
N GLN A 66 -0.23 -13.12 -13.51
CA GLN A 66 -1.26 -13.36 -14.52
C GLN A 66 -2.08 -12.12 -14.87
N ILE A 67 -1.42 -10.96 -14.96
CA ILE A 67 -2.05 -9.75 -15.47
C ILE A 67 -2.49 -10.01 -16.90
N LYS A 68 -3.66 -9.51 -17.28
CA LYS A 68 -4.22 -9.67 -18.63
C LYS A 68 -4.79 -8.35 -19.13
N PRO A 69 -4.96 -8.20 -20.46
CA PRO A 69 -5.76 -7.10 -20.98
C PRO A 69 -7.14 -7.08 -20.31
N GLY A 70 -7.55 -5.91 -19.83
CA GLY A 70 -8.80 -5.73 -19.08
C GLY A 70 -8.67 -5.82 -17.56
N SER A 71 -7.52 -6.24 -17.01
CA SER A 71 -7.36 -6.34 -15.55
C SER A 71 -7.44 -4.99 -14.84
N THR A 72 -7.93 -5.01 -13.60
CA THR A 72 -7.84 -3.88 -12.66
C THR A 72 -6.71 -4.12 -11.66
N VAL A 73 -5.76 -3.20 -11.58
CA VAL A 73 -4.54 -3.38 -10.77
C VAL A 73 -4.27 -2.17 -9.90
N ALA A 74 -3.91 -2.39 -8.63
CA ALA A 74 -3.36 -1.34 -7.78
C ALA A 74 -1.83 -1.47 -7.74
N ASP A 75 -1.11 -0.38 -8.03
CA ASP A 75 0.34 -0.25 -7.83
C ASP A 75 0.58 0.59 -6.58
N ILE A 76 0.89 -0.08 -5.47
CA ILE A 76 1.05 0.52 -4.14
C ILE A 76 2.52 0.92 -3.96
N GLY A 77 2.76 2.13 -3.47
CA GLY A 77 4.09 2.74 -3.50
C GLY A 77 4.59 2.96 -4.93
N ALA A 78 3.71 3.49 -5.78
CA ALA A 78 3.94 3.66 -7.22
C ALA A 78 5.17 4.52 -7.54
N GLY A 79 5.61 5.38 -6.62
CA GLY A 79 6.74 6.26 -6.84
C GLY A 79 6.50 7.17 -8.04
N GLU A 80 7.51 7.31 -8.88
CA GLU A 80 7.42 8.05 -10.15
C GLU A 80 6.84 7.22 -11.32
N GLY A 81 6.27 6.04 -11.02
CA GLY A 81 5.41 5.29 -11.95
C GLY A 81 6.07 4.24 -12.81
N TYR A 82 7.25 3.71 -12.43
CA TYR A 82 7.93 2.67 -13.22
C TYR A 82 7.03 1.47 -13.50
N TYR A 83 6.38 0.91 -12.47
CA TYR A 83 5.43 -0.19 -12.64
C TYR A 83 4.10 0.31 -13.20
N THR A 84 3.58 1.46 -12.74
CA THR A 84 2.36 2.10 -13.26
C THR A 84 2.31 2.16 -14.79
N VAL A 85 3.35 2.66 -15.45
CA VAL A 85 3.37 2.80 -16.92
C VAL A 85 3.32 1.43 -17.60
N ARG A 86 4.10 0.47 -17.10
CA ARG A 86 4.19 -0.88 -17.66
C ARG A 86 2.90 -1.67 -17.45
N LEU A 87 2.29 -1.53 -16.27
CA LEU A 87 0.96 -2.06 -15.95
C LEU A 87 -0.11 -1.43 -16.86
N GLY A 88 -0.09 -0.11 -17.02
CA GLY A 88 -1.04 0.61 -17.89
C GLY A 88 -1.01 0.09 -19.33
N ALA A 89 0.19 -0.14 -19.88
CA ALA A 89 0.35 -0.79 -21.18
C ALA A 89 -0.14 -2.25 -21.17
N ARG A 90 0.19 -3.02 -20.13
CA ARG A 90 -0.12 -4.46 -20.02
C ARG A 90 -1.62 -4.75 -19.91
N VAL A 91 -2.36 -3.93 -19.15
CA VAL A 91 -3.82 -4.07 -18.99
C VAL A 91 -4.59 -3.49 -20.18
N GLY A 92 -3.96 -2.61 -20.96
CA GLY A 92 -4.54 -2.02 -22.16
C GLY A 92 -5.75 -1.11 -21.88
N PRO A 93 -6.42 -0.62 -22.94
CA PRO A 93 -7.42 0.45 -22.84
C PRO A 93 -8.70 0.08 -22.07
N LYS A 94 -8.98 -1.23 -21.96
CA LYS A 94 -10.13 -1.76 -21.21
C LYS A 94 -9.81 -2.05 -19.74
N GLY A 95 -8.52 -2.11 -19.39
CA GLY A 95 -8.10 -2.28 -18.00
C GLY A 95 -7.98 -0.95 -17.28
N ARG A 96 -7.62 -1.03 -16.00
CA ARG A 96 -7.40 0.13 -15.13
C ARG A 96 -6.22 -0.11 -14.20
N VAL A 97 -5.45 0.94 -13.95
CA VAL A 97 -4.41 0.96 -12.91
C VAL A 97 -4.72 2.10 -11.94
N LEU A 98 -4.70 1.80 -10.64
CA LEU A 98 -4.66 2.83 -9.60
C LEU A 98 -3.24 2.87 -9.05
N ALA A 99 -2.55 3.99 -9.26
CA ALA A 99 -1.24 4.23 -8.69
C ALA A 99 -1.40 4.93 -7.33
N GLU A 100 -0.95 4.28 -6.28
CA GLU A 100 -1.04 4.77 -4.91
C GLU A 100 0.35 5.06 -4.36
N ASP A 101 0.48 6.17 -3.65
CA ASP A 101 1.67 6.50 -2.88
C ASP A 101 1.28 7.40 -1.69
N ILE A 102 2.09 7.39 -0.65
CA ILE A 102 1.87 8.17 0.58
C ILE A 102 2.45 9.59 0.46
N ASP A 103 3.45 9.81 -0.40
CA ASP A 103 4.11 11.10 -0.54
C ASP A 103 3.37 11.99 -1.58
N PRO A 104 2.76 13.12 -1.15
CA PRO A 104 2.05 14.02 -2.05
C PRO A 104 2.94 14.63 -3.13
N HIS A 105 4.24 14.82 -2.87
CA HIS A 105 5.16 15.35 -3.87
C HIS A 105 5.47 14.33 -4.97
N VAL A 106 5.54 13.05 -4.61
CA VAL A 106 5.72 11.94 -5.57
C VAL A 106 4.46 11.81 -6.43
N ILE A 107 3.29 11.82 -5.79
CA ILE A 107 1.98 11.81 -6.46
C ILE A 107 1.84 12.94 -7.49
N GLN A 108 2.29 14.15 -7.15
CA GLN A 108 2.29 15.28 -8.09
C GLN A 108 3.16 15.02 -9.32
N ARG A 109 4.39 14.50 -9.13
CA ARG A 109 5.29 14.18 -10.25
C ARG A 109 4.74 13.06 -11.11
N LEU A 110 4.15 12.05 -10.48
CA LEU A 110 3.45 10.97 -11.18
C LEU A 110 2.26 11.49 -11.99
N GLY A 111 1.48 12.43 -11.45
CA GLY A 111 0.38 13.09 -12.17
C GLY A 111 0.85 13.76 -13.47
N ILE A 112 1.93 14.55 -13.38
CA ILE A 112 2.54 15.18 -14.56
C ILE A 112 2.97 14.13 -15.60
N ARG A 113 3.52 13.00 -15.14
CA ARG A 113 3.91 11.90 -16.02
C ARG A 113 2.69 11.27 -16.71
N VAL A 114 1.65 10.96 -15.95
CA VAL A 114 0.40 10.37 -16.44
C VAL A 114 -0.21 11.23 -17.55
N GLU A 115 -0.25 12.55 -17.34
CA GLU A 115 -0.74 13.50 -18.35
C GLU A 115 0.17 13.56 -19.59
N ARG A 116 1.48 13.71 -19.38
CA ARG A 116 2.48 13.80 -20.45
C ARG A 116 2.48 12.56 -21.35
N GLU A 117 2.36 11.38 -20.75
CA GLU A 117 2.39 10.09 -21.44
C GLU A 117 1.00 9.60 -21.87
N ARG A 118 -0.06 10.38 -21.58
CA ARG A 118 -1.46 10.09 -21.94
C ARG A 118 -1.91 8.70 -21.47
N LEU A 119 -1.65 8.40 -20.20
CA LEU A 119 -2.04 7.14 -19.59
C LEU A 119 -3.52 7.17 -19.17
N ASP A 120 -4.42 7.15 -20.16
CA ASP A 120 -5.87 7.34 -19.98
C ASP A 120 -6.54 6.27 -19.09
N ASN A 121 -5.86 5.16 -18.82
CA ASN A 121 -6.32 4.08 -17.97
C ASN A 121 -5.66 4.06 -16.59
N VAL A 122 -4.89 5.09 -16.23
CA VAL A 122 -4.24 5.25 -14.93
C VAL A 122 -4.95 6.32 -14.11
N SER A 123 -5.21 6.02 -12.86
CA SER A 123 -5.70 6.94 -11.84
C SER A 123 -4.72 7.00 -10.68
N ILE A 124 -4.77 8.06 -9.86
CA ILE A 124 -3.81 8.28 -8.78
C ILE A 124 -4.55 8.42 -7.45
N GLN A 125 -4.01 7.82 -6.40
CA GLN A 125 -4.54 7.85 -5.03
C GLN A 125 -3.44 8.23 -4.04
N LEU A 126 -3.75 9.17 -3.13
CA LEU A 126 -2.90 9.46 -1.98
C LEU A 126 -3.33 8.60 -0.80
N GLY A 127 -2.43 7.76 -0.30
CA GLY A 127 -2.66 6.94 0.89
C GLY A 127 -2.25 7.62 2.19
N THR A 128 -2.22 6.81 3.25
CA THR A 128 -1.80 7.15 4.60
C THR A 128 -1.03 5.98 5.21
N PRO A 129 -0.32 6.16 6.34
CA PRO A 129 0.58 5.12 6.88
C PRO A 129 -0.10 3.76 7.11
N ASP A 130 -1.39 3.76 7.43
CA ASP A 130 -2.18 2.59 7.74
C ASP A 130 -3.27 2.27 6.71
N ASP A 131 -3.56 3.16 5.75
CA ASP A 131 -4.65 2.99 4.78
C ASP A 131 -4.24 3.48 3.38
N PRO A 132 -4.12 2.58 2.38
CA PRO A 132 -3.86 2.95 0.99
C PRO A 132 -5.09 3.56 0.29
N ARG A 133 -6.26 3.57 0.95
CA ARG A 133 -7.52 4.17 0.47
C ARG A 133 -7.95 3.62 -0.88
N LEU A 134 -7.77 2.32 -1.05
CA LEU A 134 -8.23 1.61 -2.24
C LEU A 134 -9.76 1.50 -2.21
N PRO A 135 -10.44 1.67 -3.35
CA PRO A 135 -11.84 1.30 -3.48
C PRO A 135 -12.07 -0.17 -3.12
N GLU A 136 -13.11 -0.44 -2.33
CA GLU A 136 -13.46 -1.80 -1.89
C GLU A 136 -13.71 -2.72 -3.09
N SER A 137 -13.32 -4.01 -2.96
CA SER A 137 -13.63 -5.05 -3.93
C SER A 137 -13.34 -4.72 -5.42
N SER A 138 -12.33 -3.88 -5.71
CA SER A 138 -12.16 -3.27 -7.04
C SER A 138 -10.98 -3.80 -7.87
N PHE A 139 -10.08 -4.61 -7.31
CA PHE A 139 -8.82 -4.99 -7.97
C PHE A 139 -8.67 -6.50 -8.17
N ASP A 140 -8.27 -6.90 -9.38
CA ASP A 140 -7.85 -8.27 -9.67
C ASP A 140 -6.51 -8.60 -8.98
N ARG A 141 -5.60 -7.62 -8.93
CA ARG A 141 -4.26 -7.75 -8.36
C ARG A 141 -3.82 -6.47 -7.67
N ILE A 142 -3.02 -6.62 -6.62
CA ILE A 142 -2.40 -5.52 -5.89
C ILE A 142 -0.89 -5.76 -5.83
N PHE A 143 -0.11 -4.79 -6.27
CA PHE A 143 1.35 -4.85 -6.39
C PHE A 143 1.97 -4.03 -5.26
N LEU A 144 2.87 -4.66 -4.49
CA LEU A 144 3.70 -3.99 -3.49
C LEU A 144 5.17 -4.22 -3.86
N ILE A 145 5.68 -3.48 -4.84
CA ILE A 145 7.04 -3.69 -5.35
C ILE A 145 8.01 -2.74 -4.68
N HIS A 146 9.03 -3.29 -4.01
CA HIS A 146 10.10 -2.53 -3.34
C HIS A 146 9.61 -1.48 -2.32
N MET A 147 8.40 -1.62 -1.76
CA MET A 147 7.86 -0.63 -0.81
C MET A 147 7.42 -1.20 0.55
N TYR A 148 7.14 -2.50 0.65
CA TYR A 148 6.56 -3.07 1.88
C TYR A 148 7.42 -2.83 3.14
N HIS A 149 8.73 -2.76 2.97
CA HIS A 149 9.66 -2.49 4.06
C HIS A 149 9.53 -1.07 4.65
N GLU A 150 8.86 -0.16 3.95
CA GLU A 150 8.56 1.23 4.36
C GLU A 150 7.20 1.38 5.06
N VAL A 151 6.33 0.35 5.04
CA VAL A 151 5.01 0.39 5.67
C VAL A 151 5.12 0.34 7.20
N SER A 152 4.78 1.45 7.87
CA SER A 152 4.88 1.58 9.33
C SER A 152 3.76 0.87 10.10
N GLU A 153 2.56 0.76 9.52
CA GLU A 153 1.39 0.12 10.14
C GLU A 153 0.92 -1.13 9.37
N PRO A 154 1.76 -2.19 9.25
CA PRO A 154 1.54 -3.27 8.30
C PRO A 154 0.26 -4.08 8.56
N TYR A 155 -0.18 -4.22 9.82
CA TYR A 155 -1.39 -4.99 10.12
C TYR A 155 -2.65 -4.29 9.64
N ALA A 156 -2.80 -3.00 9.96
CA ALA A 156 -3.90 -2.18 9.49
C ALA A 156 -3.86 -2.01 7.96
N PHE A 157 -2.67 -1.74 7.43
CA PHE A 157 -2.44 -1.57 5.99
C PHE A 157 -2.83 -2.81 5.20
N LEU A 158 -2.29 -3.98 5.54
CA LEU A 158 -2.62 -5.25 4.86
C LEU A 158 -4.07 -5.66 5.06
N TRP A 159 -4.68 -5.32 6.20
CA TRP A 159 -6.12 -5.54 6.41
C TRP A 159 -6.95 -4.77 5.39
N ARG A 160 -6.59 -3.51 5.12
CA ARG A 160 -7.28 -2.62 4.18
C ARG A 160 -6.98 -2.87 2.70
N LEU A 161 -6.03 -3.75 2.39
CA LEU A 161 -5.85 -4.27 1.04
C LEU A 161 -6.88 -5.35 0.68
N ARG A 162 -7.58 -5.91 1.67
CA ARG A 162 -8.55 -6.98 1.42
C ARG A 162 -9.81 -6.39 0.76
N PRO A 163 -10.37 -7.08 -0.25
CA PRO A 163 -11.62 -6.67 -0.89
C PRO A 163 -12.82 -6.74 0.05
#